data_AF-A0A2V7UJV1-F1
#
_entry.id   AF-A0A2V7UJV1-F1
#
_cell.length_a   1.000
_cell.length_b   1.000
_cell.length_c   1.000
_cell.angle_alpha   90.00
_cell.angle_beta   90.00
_cell.angle_gamma   90.00
#
_symmetry.space_group_name_H-M   'P 1'
#
loop_
_entity.id
_entity.type
_entity.pdbx_description
1 polymer ?
#
loop_
_entity_poly.entity_id
_entity_poly.type
_entity_poly.pdbx_seq_one_letter_code
_entity_poly.pdbx_strand_id
1 'polypeptide(L)'
;ANLAVSGDFTFTTLNGGDPSLIAYLKMDEGSGTTATDSSGNNNAGTLLSGATWTAGTSGQAVALDGVAGYVRIAHNAALDAFPLTAAVWFKTSTTSGVRGLVSKYVPASYNGYQI
;
A
#
# COMPACT_ATOMS: atom_id res chain seq x y z
N ALA A 1 16.00 -9.27 -14.89
CA ALA A 1 16.49 -8.26 -13.93
C ALA A 1 17.38 -7.29 -14.70
N ASN A 2 16.99 -6.02 -14.77
CA ASN A 2 17.80 -4.99 -15.43
C ASN A 2 18.86 -4.55 -14.42
N LEU A 3 20.07 -5.11 -14.53
CA LEU A 3 21.20 -4.81 -13.65
C LEU A 3 22.04 -3.71 -14.31
N ALA A 4 21.85 -2.46 -13.88
CA ALA A 4 22.88 -1.45 -14.01
C ALA A 4 23.80 -1.56 -12.79
N VAL A 5 25.09 -1.80 -13.01
CA VAL A 5 26.09 -1.90 -11.94
C VAL A 5 26.79 -0.54 -11.84
N SER A 6 26.72 0.10 -10.68
CA SER A 6 27.60 1.24 -10.34
C SER A 6 28.74 0.70 -9.50
N GLY A 7 29.99 1.04 -9.83
CA GLY A 7 31.20 0.55 -9.15
C GLY A 7 31.29 0.94 -7.67
N ASP A 8 30.52 1.95 -7.25
CA ASP A 8 30.63 2.56 -5.93
C ASP A 8 29.38 2.36 -5.05
N PHE A 9 28.24 1.95 -5.64
CA PHE A 9 26.98 1.75 -4.91
C PHE A 9 26.29 0.46 -5.34
N THR A 10 26.10 -0.45 -4.40
CA THR A 10 25.26 -1.64 -4.60
C THR A 10 23.86 -1.32 -4.10
N PHE A 11 22.88 -1.20 -4.99
CA PHE A 11 21.47 -1.17 -4.62
C PHE A 11 20.90 -2.59 -4.76
N THR A 12 20.93 -3.35 -3.68
CA THR A 12 20.21 -4.63 -3.62
C THR A 12 18.74 -4.35 -3.32
N THR A 13 17.88 -4.48 -4.31
CA THR A 13 16.48 -4.82 -4.02
C THR A 13 16.50 -6.22 -3.41
N LEU A 14 16.07 -6.37 -2.14
CA LEU A 14 15.97 -7.66 -1.48
C LEU A 14 15.20 -8.63 -2.39
N ASN A 15 15.86 -9.69 -2.87
CA ASN A 15 15.32 -10.66 -3.85
C ASN A 15 14.39 -11.70 -3.19
N GLY A 16 13.63 -11.23 -2.22
CA GLY A 16 12.86 -11.96 -1.24
C GLY A 16 12.52 -10.91 -0.20
N GLY A 17 11.24 -10.59 -0.06
CA GLY A 17 10.76 -9.42 0.68
C GLY A 17 11.47 -9.25 2.02
N ASP A 18 11.67 -8.01 2.44
CA ASP A 18 12.23 -7.72 3.76
C ASP A 18 11.40 -8.46 4.82
N PRO A 19 12.01 -9.37 5.61
CA PRO A 19 11.29 -10.18 6.59
C PRO A 19 10.65 -9.34 7.71
N SER A 20 11.03 -8.07 7.84
CA SER A 20 10.39 -7.11 8.74
C SER A 20 9.10 -6.52 8.18
N LEU A 21 8.77 -6.75 6.90
CA LEU A 21 7.52 -6.28 6.31
C LEU A 21 6.33 -7.04 6.87
N ILE A 22 5.46 -6.34 7.57
CA ILE A 22 4.20 -6.90 8.06
C ILE A 22 3.20 -7.07 6.90
N ALA A 23 3.19 -6.15 5.94
CA ALA A 23 2.36 -6.23 4.75
C ALA A 23 3.04 -5.55 3.57
N TYR A 24 2.93 -6.15 2.38
CA TYR A 24 3.45 -5.57 1.14
C TYR A 24 2.50 -5.80 -0.02
N LEU A 25 1.71 -4.78 -0.34
CA LEU A 25 0.71 -4.84 -1.42
C LEU A 25 1.30 -4.13 -2.65
N LYS A 26 1.64 -4.92 -3.68
CA LYS A 26 2.19 -4.38 -4.93
C LYS A 26 1.16 -3.63 -5.77
N MET A 27 -0.12 -3.96 -5.60
CA MET A 27 -1.24 -3.39 -6.36
C MET A 27 -1.13 -3.67 -7.88
N ASP A 28 -0.68 -4.87 -8.24
CA ASP A 28 -0.39 -5.27 -9.61
C ASP A 28 -1.38 -6.29 -10.20
N GLU A 29 -2.38 -6.72 -9.42
CA GLU A 29 -3.29 -7.80 -9.80
C GLU A 29 -4.20 -7.45 -10.99
N GLY A 30 -4.57 -6.18 -11.11
CA GLY A 30 -5.29 -5.63 -12.27
C GLY A 30 -6.73 -6.12 -12.49
N SER A 31 -7.24 -7.03 -11.65
CA SER A 31 -8.61 -7.54 -11.71
C SER A 31 -9.07 -8.09 -10.35
N GLY A 32 -10.39 -8.30 -10.20
CA GLY A 32 -10.99 -8.76 -8.95
C GLY A 32 -10.97 -7.68 -7.85
N THR A 33 -11.17 -8.09 -6.60
CA THR A 33 -11.25 -7.19 -5.44
C THR A 33 -10.14 -7.41 -4.42
N THR A 34 -9.16 -8.27 -4.72
CA THR A 34 -8.10 -8.64 -3.78
C THR A 34 -6.78 -8.04 -4.20
N ALA A 35 -6.12 -7.33 -3.29
CA ALA A 35 -4.72 -6.92 -3.40
C ALA A 35 -3.87 -7.90 -2.58
N THR A 36 -3.05 -8.71 -3.23
CA THR A 36 -2.33 -9.80 -2.57
C THR A 36 -1.16 -9.27 -1.75
N ASP A 37 -1.03 -9.79 -0.53
CA ASP A 37 0.14 -9.51 0.31
C ASP A 37 1.34 -10.34 -0.16
N SER A 38 2.34 -9.63 -0.65
CA SER A 38 3.60 -10.18 -1.15
C SER A 38 4.68 -10.29 -0.07
N SER A 39 4.39 -9.90 1.18
CA SER A 39 5.29 -10.13 2.32
C SER A 39 5.29 -11.60 2.77
N GLY A 40 4.23 -12.35 2.45
CA GLY A 40 4.03 -13.72 2.92
C GLY A 40 3.32 -13.83 4.27
N ASN A 41 2.91 -12.71 4.88
CA ASN A 41 2.28 -12.66 6.20
C ASN A 41 0.75 -12.69 6.17
N ASN A 42 0.16 -12.96 4.99
CA ASN A 42 -1.28 -13.14 4.78
C ASN A 42 -2.12 -11.89 5.17
N ASN A 43 -1.57 -10.70 4.99
CA ASN A 43 -2.24 -9.42 5.22
C ASN A 43 -2.81 -8.83 3.93
N ALA A 44 -3.54 -9.65 3.16
CA ALA A 44 -4.10 -9.24 1.88
C ALA A 44 -5.14 -8.11 2.05
N GLY A 45 -5.14 -7.18 1.11
CA GLY A 45 -6.11 -6.09 1.04
C GLY A 45 -7.35 -6.46 0.24
N THR A 46 -8.49 -5.86 0.57
CA THR A 46 -9.73 -5.94 -0.20
C THR A 46 -10.14 -4.54 -0.68
N LEU A 47 -10.33 -4.39 -1.98
CA LEU A 47 -10.85 -3.18 -2.63
C LEU A 47 -12.35 -3.07 -2.35
N LEU A 48 -12.79 -1.92 -1.84
CA LEU A 48 -14.17 -1.68 -1.43
C LEU A 48 -14.68 -0.33 -1.96
N SER A 49 -16.01 -0.22 -2.04
CA SER A 49 -16.77 1.05 -2.09
C SER A 49 -16.29 2.09 -3.12
N GLY A 50 -15.81 1.67 -4.29
CA GLY A 50 -15.33 2.57 -5.35
C GLY A 50 -13.84 2.45 -5.69
N ALA A 51 -13.11 1.58 -5.00
CA ALA A 51 -11.76 1.21 -5.39
C ALA A 51 -11.77 0.32 -6.64
N THR A 52 -10.99 0.69 -7.66
CA THR A 52 -10.90 -0.03 -8.94
C THR A 52 -9.46 -0.14 -9.43
N TRP A 53 -9.16 -1.16 -10.23
CA TRP A 53 -7.85 -1.29 -10.86
C TRP A 53 -7.69 -0.30 -12.00
N THR A 54 -6.49 0.27 -12.11
CA THR A 54 -6.10 1.19 -13.18
C THR A 54 -4.63 0.95 -13.57
N ALA A 55 -4.16 1.61 -14.62
CA ALA A 55 -2.75 1.60 -15.00
C ALA A 55 -1.94 2.47 -14.02
N GLY A 56 -0.89 1.90 -13.44
CA GLY A 56 0.04 2.59 -12.55
C GLY A 56 1.23 3.22 -13.29
N THR A 57 2.14 3.84 -12.54
CA THR A 57 3.44 4.31 -13.10
C THR A 57 4.32 3.14 -13.56
N SER A 58 4.21 2.00 -12.87
CA SER A 58 4.78 0.72 -13.27
C SER A 58 3.72 -0.34 -12.97
N GLY A 59 3.30 -1.11 -13.99
CA GLY A 59 2.27 -2.13 -13.82
C GLY A 59 0.88 -1.54 -13.57
N GLN A 60 0.16 -2.08 -12.60
CA GLN A 60 -1.19 -1.64 -12.25
C GLN A 60 -1.15 -0.75 -10.99
N ALA A 61 -2.31 -0.19 -10.65
CA ALA A 61 -2.53 0.54 -9.42
C ALA A 61 -4.01 0.44 -9.03
N VAL A 62 -4.33 0.86 -7.80
CA VAL A 62 -5.71 1.06 -7.37
C VAL A 62 -6.06 2.54 -7.48
N ALA A 63 -7.11 2.84 -8.25
CA ALA A 63 -7.76 4.14 -8.27
C ALA A 63 -8.85 4.19 -7.19
N LEU A 64 -8.82 5.23 -6.38
CA LEU A 64 -9.87 5.55 -5.43
C LEU A 64 -10.76 6.65 -6.01
N ASP A 65 -12.07 6.53 -5.86
CA ASP A 65 -13.06 7.46 -6.41
C ASP A 65 -13.09 8.84 -5.73
N GLY A 66 -12.40 8.98 -4.59
CA GLY A 66 -12.36 10.20 -3.79
C GLY A 66 -13.63 10.46 -2.97
N VAL A 67 -14.55 9.50 -2.92
CA VAL A 67 -15.82 9.56 -2.17
C VAL A 67 -15.84 8.52 -1.06
N ALA A 68 -15.72 7.24 -1.41
CA ALA A 68 -15.83 6.13 -0.47
C ALA A 68 -14.87 4.96 -0.77
N GLY A 69 -14.06 5.04 -1.83
CA GLY A 69 -13.14 3.97 -2.21
C GLY A 69 -11.95 3.83 -1.25
N TYR A 70 -11.68 2.60 -0.82
CA TYR A 70 -10.48 2.26 -0.02
C TYR A 70 -10.06 0.81 -0.25
N VAL A 71 -8.80 0.51 0.12
CA VAL A 71 -8.30 -0.86 0.28
C VAL A 71 -8.22 -1.17 1.77
N ARG A 72 -8.92 -2.22 2.21
CA ARG A 72 -8.91 -2.64 3.61
C ARG A 72 -8.07 -3.88 3.80
N ILE A 73 -7.09 -3.81 4.70
CA ILE A 73 -6.45 -4.99 5.27
C ILE A 73 -7.24 -5.37 6.53
N ALA A 74 -7.60 -6.64 6.67
CA ALA A 74 -8.29 -7.11 7.87
C ALA A 74 -7.38 -6.93 9.09
N HIS A 75 -7.99 -6.70 10.27
CA HIS A 75 -7.21 -6.59 11.49
C HIS A 75 -6.38 -7.86 11.74
N ASN A 76 -5.12 -7.64 12.09
CA ASN A 76 -4.16 -8.65 12.49
C ASN A 76 -3.29 -8.02 13.59
N ALA A 77 -3.04 -8.74 14.69
CA ALA A 77 -2.20 -8.25 15.79
C ALA A 77 -0.79 -7.85 15.32
N ALA A 78 -0.29 -8.44 14.23
CA ALA A 78 0.99 -8.03 13.64
C ALA A 78 0.99 -6.57 13.12
N LEU A 79 -0.18 -6.02 12.78
CA LEU A 79 -0.32 -4.63 12.33
C LEU A 79 -0.36 -3.62 13.48
N ASP A 80 -0.47 -4.07 14.73
CA ASP A 80 -0.38 -3.24 15.94
C ASP A 80 1.09 -2.97 16.33
N ALA A 81 1.94 -2.76 15.33
CA ALA A 81 3.38 -2.64 15.50
C ALA A 81 3.81 -1.32 16.14
N PHE A 82 4.83 -1.39 17.00
CA PHE A 82 5.52 -0.22 17.54
C PHE A 82 7.02 -0.51 17.68
N PRO A 83 7.90 0.28 17.05
CA PRO A 83 7.60 1.38 16.13
C PRO A 83 7.01 0.89 14.79
N LEU A 84 6.16 1.69 14.16
CA LEU A 84 5.59 1.40 12.83
C LEU A 84 6.20 2.30 11.75
N THR A 85 6.52 1.71 10.60
CA THR A 85 6.82 2.43 9.36
C THR A 85 5.80 2.07 8.29
N ALA A 86 5.28 3.06 7.56
CA ALA A 86 4.42 2.86 6.40
C ALA A 86 4.98 3.66 5.22
N ALA A 87 5.02 3.02 4.03
CA ALA A 87 5.49 3.62 2.79
C ALA A 87 4.53 3.24 1.65
N VAL A 88 4.24 4.20 0.76
CA VAL A 88 3.27 4.01 -0.32
C VAL A 88 3.63 4.87 -1.54
N TRP A 89 3.38 4.33 -2.73
CA TRP A 89 3.36 5.09 -3.98
C TRP A 89 1.95 5.60 -4.25
N PHE A 90 1.80 6.90 -4.51
CA PHE A 90 0.49 7.51 -4.77
C PHE A 90 0.59 8.58 -5.86
N LYS A 91 -0.55 8.85 -6.50
CA LYS A 91 -0.73 9.95 -7.45
C LYS A 91 -2.07 10.62 -7.17
N THR A 92 -2.05 11.92 -6.86
CA THR A 92 -3.28 12.68 -6.62
C THR A 92 -3.86 13.20 -7.94
N SER A 93 -5.19 13.21 -8.05
CA SER A 93 -5.93 13.78 -9.17
C SER A 93 -6.50 15.17 -8.87
N THR A 94 -6.42 15.63 -7.62
CA THR A 94 -6.94 16.92 -7.16
C THR A 94 -5.82 17.77 -6.58
N THR A 95 -5.88 19.08 -6.87
CA THR A 95 -4.89 20.09 -6.43
C THR A 95 -5.42 21.03 -5.35
N SER A 96 -6.65 20.80 -4.88
CA SER A 96 -7.32 21.63 -3.88
C SER A 96 -7.93 20.79 -2.75
N GLY A 97 -7.97 21.37 -1.54
CA GLY A 97 -8.41 20.71 -0.31
C GLY A 97 -7.27 20.09 0.51
N VAL A 98 -7.54 19.80 1.78
CA VAL A 98 -6.62 19.05 2.65
C VAL A 98 -6.80 17.56 2.38
N ARG A 99 -5.73 16.90 1.93
CA ARG A 99 -5.70 15.45 1.69
C ARG A 99 -4.53 14.86 2.49
N GLY A 100 -4.84 14.12 3.54
CA GLY A 100 -3.84 13.33 4.26
C GLY A 100 -3.46 12.12 3.42
N LEU A 101 -2.16 11.89 3.24
CA LEU A 101 -1.61 10.68 2.60
C LEU A 101 -1.43 9.53 3.59
N VAL A 102 -1.26 9.90 4.86
CA VAL A 102 -1.33 9.03 6.02
C VAL A 102 -1.95 9.87 7.12
N SER A 103 -3.14 9.51 7.59
CA SER A 103 -3.72 10.07 8.80
C SER A 103 -3.75 9.02 9.89
N LYS A 104 -3.20 9.33 11.06
CA LYS A 104 -3.60 8.64 12.27
C LYS A 104 -4.99 9.18 12.60
N TYR A 105 -6.02 8.32 12.71
CA TYR A 105 -7.36 8.57 13.29
C TYR A 105 -8.59 8.60 12.35
N VAL A 106 -9.64 7.86 12.77
CA VAL A 106 -11.08 8.06 12.45
C VAL A 106 -11.78 8.64 13.69
N PRO A 107 -12.67 9.65 13.56
CA PRO A 107 -13.47 10.18 14.67
C PRO A 107 -14.12 9.08 15.52
N ALA A 108 -13.83 9.10 16.83
CA ALA A 108 -14.32 8.23 17.89
C ALA A 108 -13.74 6.79 18.00
N SER A 109 -12.73 6.40 17.20
CA SER A 109 -12.21 5.01 17.23
C SER A 109 -10.94 4.77 18.06
N TYR A 110 -10.27 5.81 18.56
CA TYR A 110 -9.08 5.73 19.43
C TYR A 110 -7.85 4.89 19.01
N ASN A 111 -7.75 4.23 17.84
CA ASN A 111 -6.45 3.74 17.28
C ASN A 111 -6.56 3.33 15.80
N GLY A 112 -5.51 3.60 15.01
CA GLY A 112 -5.38 3.18 13.60
C GLY A 112 -4.73 4.22 12.68
N TYR A 113 -4.23 3.77 11.53
CA TYR A 113 -3.74 4.61 10.43
C TYR A 113 -4.65 4.44 9.22
N GLN A 114 -5.03 5.54 8.58
CA GLN A 114 -5.64 5.61 7.26
C GLN A 114 -4.57 6.13 6.30
N ILE A 115 -4.47 5.55 5.12
CA ILE A 115 -3.55 5.91 4.04
C ILE A 115 -4.39 6.20 2.80
#